data_AF-A0A2M9P8Z3-F1
#
_entry.id   AF-A0A2M9P8Z3-F1
#
_cell.length_a   1.000
_cell.length_b   1.000
_cell.length_c   1.000
_cell.angle_alpha   90.00
_cell.angle_beta   90.00
_cell.angle_gamma   90.00
#
_symmetry.space_group_name_H-M   'P 1'
#
loop_
_entity.id
_entity.type
_entity.pdbx_description
1 polymer ?
#
loop_
_entity_poly.entity_id
_entity_poly.type
_entity_poly.pdbx_seq_one_letter_code
_entity_poly.pdbx_strand_id
1 'polypeptide(L)'
;MFLKALWRRLKTLIVPDYILARRQYRHRNGVYPDLANPKNLSEKVLWLKLRDQSPLHTFCADKIQVRDYVSHRIGASYLVPALLATYQVDRITPETIQERRFVIKTNHDQGGVFICLDRDGVDWPAIRAALRARLKANKYYEYQERQYKHIRPGVLVERFVEIDPGSVPVEIKVNCFEGAPRVIQVILDRFGRRRQAFYDETWRRLPMHGRAEPAEPLP
;
A
#
# COMPACT_ATOMS: atom_id res chain seq x y z
N MET A 1 -14.06 1.14 21.44
CA MET A 1 -13.07 0.80 20.38
C MET A 1 -12.08 -0.29 20.80
N PHE A 2 -11.60 -0.29 22.06
CA PHE A 2 -10.62 -1.24 22.61
C PHE A 2 -11.05 -2.72 22.56
N LEU A 3 -12.26 -3.06 23.04
CA LEU A 3 -12.80 -4.43 23.04
C LEU A 3 -12.82 -5.08 21.65
N LYS A 4 -13.18 -4.32 20.60
CA LYS A 4 -13.18 -4.82 19.22
C LYS A 4 -11.78 -5.12 18.71
N ALA A 5 -10.78 -4.31 19.07
CA ALA A 5 -9.38 -4.53 18.68
C ALA A 5 -8.79 -5.74 19.44
N LEU A 6 -9.10 -5.87 20.73
CA LEU A 6 -8.70 -7.02 21.54
C LEU A 6 -9.32 -8.32 21.00
N TRP A 7 -10.63 -8.32 20.72
CA TRP A 7 -11.31 -9.49 20.16
C TRP A 7 -10.71 -9.91 18.80
N ARG A 8 -10.41 -8.95 17.92
CA ARG A 8 -9.73 -9.22 16.64
C ARG A 8 -8.39 -9.92 16.86
N ARG A 9 -7.60 -9.44 17.81
CA ARG A 9 -6.29 -10.04 18.16
C ARG A 9 -6.44 -11.44 18.76
N LEU A 10 -7.36 -11.63 19.71
CA LEU A 10 -7.65 -12.94 20.30
C LEU A 10 -8.12 -13.95 19.26
N LYS A 11 -8.99 -13.52 18.34
CA LYS A 11 -9.48 -14.37 17.23
C LYS A 11 -8.35 -14.91 16.37
N THR A 12 -7.35 -14.09 16.06
CA THR A 12 -6.17 -14.54 15.28
C THR A 12 -5.20 -15.44 16.05
N LEU A 13 -5.32 -15.50 17.38
CA LEU A 13 -4.51 -16.43 18.21
C LEU A 13 -5.16 -17.81 18.32
N ILE A 14 -6.50 -17.86 18.31
CA ILE A 14 -7.26 -19.10 18.56
C ILE A 14 -7.69 -19.77 17.24
N VAL A 15 -7.94 -18.98 16.20
CA VAL A 15 -8.40 -19.49 14.90
C VAL A 15 -7.26 -19.40 13.89
N PRO A 16 -6.82 -20.52 13.30
CA PRO A 16 -5.78 -20.52 12.27
C PRO A 16 -6.13 -19.58 11.09
N ASP A 17 -5.13 -18.85 10.60
CA ASP A 17 -5.25 -17.91 9.46
C ASP A 17 -5.97 -18.56 8.26
N TYR A 18 -5.68 -19.84 7.98
CA TYR A 18 -6.32 -20.63 6.93
C TYR A 18 -7.85 -20.66 7.03
N ILE A 19 -8.40 -20.89 8.23
CA ILE A 19 -9.85 -20.96 8.45
C ILE A 19 -10.47 -19.58 8.23
N LEU A 20 -9.83 -18.55 8.76
CA LEU A 20 -10.32 -17.18 8.66
C LEU A 20 -10.30 -16.67 7.21
N ALA A 21 -9.22 -16.93 6.49
CA ALA A 21 -9.05 -16.56 5.09
C ALA A 21 -10.08 -17.25 4.19
N ARG A 22 -10.36 -18.55 4.39
CA ARG A 22 -11.40 -19.28 3.66
C ARG A 22 -12.81 -18.74 3.92
N ARG A 23 -13.12 -18.41 5.19
CA ARG A 23 -14.41 -17.80 5.55
C ARG A 23 -14.57 -16.41 4.92
N GLN A 24 -13.51 -15.60 4.92
CA GLN A 24 -13.53 -14.29 4.28
C GLN A 24 -13.71 -14.41 2.75
N TYR A 25 -13.04 -15.38 2.13
CA TYR A 25 -13.23 -15.67 0.71
C TYR A 25 -14.68 -16.05 0.39
N ARG A 26 -15.28 -16.98 1.16
CA ARG A 26 -16.68 -17.36 0.97
C ARG A 26 -17.63 -16.20 1.16
N HIS A 27 -17.43 -15.37 2.18
CA HIS A 27 -18.27 -14.20 2.40
C HIS A 27 -18.27 -13.25 1.18
N ARG A 28 -17.13 -13.11 0.48
CA ARG A 28 -17.01 -12.20 -0.66
C ARG A 28 -17.46 -12.82 -1.98
N ASN A 29 -17.28 -14.13 -2.16
CA ASN A 29 -17.48 -14.81 -3.45
C ASN A 29 -18.66 -15.80 -3.44
N GLY A 30 -19.35 -15.99 -2.31
CA GLY A 30 -20.45 -16.95 -2.15
C GLY A 30 -20.01 -18.42 -1.99
N VAL A 31 -18.81 -18.78 -2.44
CA VAL A 31 -18.29 -20.16 -2.44
C VAL A 31 -17.00 -20.29 -1.63
N TYR A 32 -16.74 -21.48 -1.07
CA TYR A 32 -15.43 -21.76 -0.49
C TYR A 32 -14.39 -21.95 -1.60
N PRO A 33 -13.14 -21.49 -1.38
CA PRO A 33 -12.07 -21.67 -2.36
C PRO A 33 -11.57 -23.13 -2.37
N ASP A 34 -11.21 -23.63 -3.55
CA ASP A 34 -10.41 -24.85 -3.69
C ASP A 34 -8.92 -24.52 -3.58
N LEU A 35 -8.35 -24.68 -2.38
CA LEU A 35 -6.93 -24.41 -2.13
C LEU A 35 -6.04 -25.62 -2.40
N ALA A 36 -6.61 -26.81 -2.67
CA ALA A 36 -5.84 -27.96 -3.10
C ALA A 36 -5.55 -27.86 -4.61
N ASN A 37 -6.53 -27.37 -5.37
CA ASN A 37 -6.43 -27.16 -6.80
C ASN A 37 -7.05 -25.80 -7.21
N PRO A 38 -6.33 -24.67 -7.02
CA PRO A 38 -6.84 -23.34 -7.37
C PRO A 38 -7.23 -23.21 -8.84
N LYS A 39 -8.49 -22.87 -9.12
CA LYS A 39 -9.06 -22.84 -10.48
C LYS A 39 -9.05 -21.46 -11.13
N ASN A 40 -8.88 -20.41 -10.35
CA ASN A 40 -8.85 -19.03 -10.84
C ASN A 40 -7.82 -18.18 -10.09
N LEU A 41 -7.59 -16.97 -10.59
CA LEU A 41 -6.60 -16.05 -10.03
C LEU A 41 -6.87 -15.72 -8.55
N SER A 42 -8.13 -15.51 -8.16
CA SER A 42 -8.49 -15.18 -6.77
C SER A 42 -8.14 -16.32 -5.82
N GLU A 43 -8.39 -17.57 -6.20
CA GLU A 43 -7.99 -18.75 -5.43
C GLU A 43 -6.47 -18.92 -5.38
N LYS A 44 -5.78 -18.70 -6.52
CA LYS A 44 -4.31 -18.78 -6.58
C LYS A 44 -3.65 -17.72 -5.70
N VAL A 45 -4.15 -16.50 -5.72
CA VAL A 45 -3.66 -15.42 -4.84
C VAL A 45 -3.93 -15.76 -3.37
N LEU A 46 -5.12 -16.28 -3.03
CA LEU A 46 -5.40 -16.71 -1.66
C LEU A 46 -4.46 -17.84 -1.20
N TRP A 47 -4.19 -18.80 -2.08
CA TRP A 47 -3.22 -19.88 -1.84
C TRP A 47 -1.83 -19.32 -1.56
N LEU A 48 -1.34 -18.40 -2.40
CA LEU A 48 -0.05 -17.73 -2.22
C LEU A 48 -0.01 -16.97 -0.89
N LYS A 49 -1.04 -16.20 -0.53
CA LYS A 49 -1.11 -15.47 0.75
C LYS A 49 -0.98 -16.38 1.98
N LEU A 50 -1.41 -17.64 1.88
CA LEU A 50 -1.38 -18.61 2.97
C LEU A 50 -0.08 -19.42 3.01
N ARG A 51 0.51 -19.70 1.85
CA ARG A 51 1.66 -20.60 1.70
C ARG A 51 2.99 -19.87 1.59
N ASP A 52 3.03 -18.76 0.87
CA ASP A 52 4.22 -17.95 0.72
C ASP A 52 4.33 -16.97 1.88
N GLN A 53 5.33 -17.20 2.73
CA GLN A 53 5.63 -16.40 3.90
C GLN A 53 6.99 -15.71 3.78
N SER A 54 7.44 -15.47 2.54
CA SER A 54 8.69 -14.78 2.26
C SER A 54 8.78 -13.45 3.04
N PRO A 55 9.91 -13.17 3.72
CA PRO A 55 10.15 -11.89 4.37
C PRO A 55 10.02 -10.69 3.42
N LEU A 56 10.20 -10.92 2.11
CA LEU A 56 10.06 -9.90 1.07
C LEU A 56 8.69 -9.22 1.11
N HIS A 57 7.62 -9.93 1.47
CA HIS A 57 6.29 -9.34 1.60
C HIS A 57 6.23 -8.25 2.67
N THR A 58 6.82 -8.51 3.84
CA THR A 58 6.90 -7.54 4.92
C THR A 58 7.82 -6.38 4.55
N PHE A 59 8.95 -6.69 3.92
CA PHE A 59 9.89 -5.69 3.46
C PHE A 59 9.25 -4.72 2.46
N CYS A 60 8.52 -5.23 1.47
CA CYS A 60 7.82 -4.42 0.47
C CYS A 60 6.61 -3.65 1.04
N ALA A 61 5.98 -4.16 2.11
CA ALA A 61 4.85 -3.50 2.75
C ALA A 61 5.27 -2.37 3.71
N ASP A 62 6.49 -2.42 4.26
CA ASP A 62 7.06 -1.37 5.11
C ASP A 62 7.57 -0.21 4.23
N LYS A 63 6.85 0.92 4.23
CA LYS A 63 7.22 2.10 3.42
C LYS A 63 8.60 2.70 3.74
N ILE A 64 9.15 2.42 4.92
CA ILE A 64 10.51 2.86 5.26
C ILE A 64 11.51 1.87 4.69
N GLN A 65 11.38 0.57 5.02
CA GLN A 65 12.36 -0.44 4.60
C GLN A 65 12.36 -0.66 3.09
N VAL A 66 11.21 -0.64 2.41
CA VAL A 66 11.11 -0.86 0.96
C VAL A 66 12.02 0.07 0.15
N ARG A 67 12.31 1.26 0.69
CA ARG A 67 13.19 2.25 0.06
C ARG A 67 14.60 1.70 -0.13
N ASP A 68 15.13 0.98 0.87
CA ASP A 68 16.45 0.36 0.75
C ASP A 68 16.45 -0.69 -0.38
N TYR A 69 15.41 -1.54 -0.47
CA TYR A 69 15.33 -2.53 -1.54
C TYR A 69 15.26 -1.90 -2.92
N VAL A 70 14.40 -0.88 -3.11
CA VAL A 70 14.33 -0.16 -4.39
C VAL A 70 15.66 0.49 -4.74
N SER A 71 16.28 1.19 -3.78
CA SER A 71 17.56 1.86 -3.99
C SER A 71 18.67 0.90 -4.39
N HIS A 72 18.76 -0.28 -3.75
CA HIS A 72 19.78 -1.27 -4.08
C HIS A 72 19.49 -1.99 -5.40
N ARG A 73 18.23 -2.16 -5.79
CA ARG A 73 17.84 -2.95 -6.97
C ARG A 73 17.83 -2.15 -8.26
N ILE A 74 17.33 -0.92 -8.23
CA ILE A 74 17.16 -0.09 -9.44
C ILE A 74 17.64 1.35 -9.26
N GLY A 75 18.07 1.74 -8.04
CA GLY A 75 18.61 3.08 -7.76
C GLY A 75 17.63 3.99 -7.03
N ALA A 76 18.19 4.91 -6.24
CA ALA A 76 17.43 5.85 -5.42
C ALA A 76 16.65 6.89 -6.24
N SER A 77 17.02 7.11 -7.51
CA SER A 77 16.35 8.05 -8.42
C SER A 77 14.88 7.70 -8.68
N TYR A 78 14.49 6.44 -8.49
CA TYR A 78 13.10 5.98 -8.61
C TYR A 78 12.27 6.19 -7.33
N LEU A 79 12.88 6.70 -6.25
CA LEU A 79 12.19 6.98 -5.00
C LEU A 79 11.86 8.46 -4.90
N VAL A 80 10.65 8.75 -4.39
CA VAL A 80 10.34 10.09 -3.92
C VAL A 80 11.33 10.46 -2.79
N PRO A 81 11.91 11.67 -2.79
CA PRO A 81 12.81 12.10 -1.73
C PRO A 81 12.13 11.98 -0.35
N ALA A 82 12.78 11.23 0.56
CA ALA A 82 12.38 11.22 1.95
C ALA A 82 13.00 12.43 2.65
N LEU A 83 12.16 13.23 3.27
CA LEU A 83 12.58 14.36 4.10
C LEU A 83 12.95 13.89 5.51
N LEU A 84 12.26 12.84 5.99
CA LEU A 84 12.51 12.24 7.29
C LEU A 84 11.95 10.81 7.31
N ALA A 85 12.71 9.86 7.88
CA ALA A 85 12.21 8.55 8.28
C ALA A 85 12.57 8.35 9.76
N THR A 86 11.57 8.07 10.60
CA THR A 86 11.78 8.02 12.05
C THR A 86 10.85 7.04 12.74
N TYR A 87 11.33 6.43 13.82
CA TYR A 87 10.53 5.63 14.75
C TYR A 87 10.12 6.43 16.00
N GLN A 88 10.41 7.73 16.03
CA GLN A 88 10.09 8.66 17.12
C GLN A 88 9.17 9.75 16.59
N VAL A 89 7.90 9.75 17.01
CA VAL A 89 6.90 10.75 16.58
C VAL A 89 7.27 12.17 17.00
N ASP A 90 8.06 12.32 18.05
CA ASP A 90 8.48 13.63 18.54
C ASP A 90 9.47 14.32 17.60
N ARG A 91 10.02 13.59 16.63
CA ARG A 91 10.80 14.14 15.51
C ARG A 91 9.92 14.74 14.41
N ILE A 92 8.59 14.72 14.53
CA ILE A 92 7.67 15.36 13.58
C ILE A 92 7.43 16.80 14.06
N THR A 93 8.30 17.70 13.62
CA THR A 93 8.35 19.10 14.08
C THR A 93 8.66 20.05 12.91
N PRO A 94 8.37 21.35 13.04
CA PRO A 94 8.74 22.31 12.01
C PRO A 94 10.25 22.39 11.77
N GLU A 95 11.10 22.16 12.76
CA GLU A 95 12.56 22.25 12.62
C GLU A 95 13.13 21.12 11.73
N THR A 96 12.52 19.94 11.81
CA THR A 96 12.93 18.73 11.08
C THR A 96 12.31 18.64 9.68
N ILE A 97 11.12 19.21 9.50
CA ILE A 97 10.38 19.18 8.24
C ILE A 97 10.26 20.63 7.75
N GLN A 98 11.25 21.03 6.96
CA GLN A 98 11.41 22.43 6.53
C GLN A 98 10.71 22.72 5.18
N GLU A 99 10.40 21.69 4.39
CA GLU A 99 9.72 21.90 3.11
C GLU A 99 8.31 22.47 3.27
N ARG A 100 7.91 23.36 2.35
CA ARG A 100 6.57 23.97 2.35
C ARG A 100 5.46 22.96 2.11
N ARG A 101 5.72 21.94 1.28
CA ARG A 101 4.77 20.89 0.91
C ARG A 101 5.37 19.51 1.14
N PHE A 102 4.64 18.66 1.83
CA PHE A 102 5.11 17.32 2.16
C PHE A 102 3.95 16.38 2.44
N VAL A 103 4.26 15.08 2.50
CA VAL A 103 3.32 14.03 2.84
C VAL A 103 3.86 13.22 4.01
N ILE A 104 3.07 13.10 5.09
CA ILE A 104 3.40 12.23 6.23
C ILE A 104 2.59 10.95 6.15
N LYS A 105 3.28 9.81 6.25
CA LYS A 105 2.69 8.47 6.18
C LYS A 105 3.21 7.62 7.33
N THR A 106 2.36 6.75 7.85
CA THR A 106 2.82 5.62 8.66
C THR A 106 3.32 4.50 7.75
N ASN A 107 4.39 3.83 8.15
CA ASN A 107 5.06 2.83 7.30
C ASN A 107 4.27 1.52 7.17
N HIS A 108 3.57 1.13 8.23
CA HIS A 108 3.01 -0.21 8.48
C HIS A 108 1.51 -0.36 8.16
N ASP A 109 0.86 0.66 7.58
CA ASP A 109 -0.58 0.65 7.34
C ASP A 109 -0.95 1.05 5.90
N GLN A 110 -2.25 1.19 5.66
CA GLN A 110 -2.82 1.65 4.39
C GLN A 110 -3.82 2.78 4.64
N GLY A 111 -3.91 3.72 3.69
CA GLY A 111 -4.85 4.85 3.71
C GLY A 111 -4.55 5.94 4.76
N GLY A 112 -3.48 5.80 5.55
CA GLY A 112 -3.04 6.81 6.50
C GLY A 112 -2.07 7.79 5.89
N VAL A 113 -2.58 8.94 5.44
CA VAL A 113 -1.77 9.98 4.79
C VAL A 113 -2.20 11.34 5.30
N PHE A 114 -1.24 12.16 5.74
CA PHE A 114 -1.42 13.59 5.95
C PHE A 114 -0.74 14.33 4.80
N ILE A 115 -1.49 15.11 4.05
CA ILE A 115 -0.98 15.91 2.94
C ILE A 115 -0.90 17.36 3.42
N CYS A 116 0.28 17.94 3.38
CA CYS A 116 0.52 19.34 3.68
C CYS A 116 0.82 20.09 2.37
N LEU A 117 -0.07 21.02 2.01
CA LEU A 117 0.11 21.91 0.86
C LEU A 117 0.65 23.30 1.27
N ASP A 118 0.53 23.62 2.55
CA ASP A 118 1.14 24.78 3.17
C ASP A 118 1.53 24.46 4.62
N ARG A 119 2.80 24.66 4.95
CA ARG A 119 3.39 24.34 6.26
C ARG A 119 2.98 25.33 7.34
N ASP A 120 2.69 26.58 6.97
CA ASP A 120 2.46 27.66 7.93
C ASP A 120 1.14 27.46 8.71
N GLY A 121 0.19 26.72 8.15
CA GLY A 121 -1.08 26.36 8.78
C GLY A 121 -1.09 25.03 9.54
N VAL A 122 0.07 24.38 9.74
CA VAL A 122 0.12 23.04 10.31
C VAL A 122 0.01 23.04 11.84
N ASP A 123 -1.01 22.36 12.36
CA ASP A 123 -1.11 22.00 13.78
C ASP A 123 -0.24 20.76 14.09
N TRP A 124 1.02 21.01 14.43
CA TRP A 124 2.00 19.97 14.75
C TRP A 124 1.61 19.09 15.96
N PRO A 125 1.13 19.65 17.10
CA PRO A 125 0.59 18.85 18.19
C PRO A 125 -0.52 17.88 17.76
N ALA A 126 -1.50 18.34 16.96
CA ALA A 126 -2.60 17.49 16.50
C ALA A 126 -2.11 16.37 15.57
N ILE A 127 -1.20 16.68 14.64
CA ILE A 127 -0.58 15.67 13.77
C ILE A 127 0.14 14.60 14.60
N ARG A 128 0.98 15.00 15.57
CA ARG A 128 1.67 14.04 16.44
C ARG A 128 0.71 13.18 17.24
N ALA A 129 -0.37 13.76 17.78
CA ALA A 129 -1.39 13.01 18.49
C ALA A 129 -2.07 11.97 17.59
N ALA A 130 -2.44 12.35 16.36
CA ALA A 130 -3.03 11.46 15.37
C ALA A 130 -2.06 10.33 14.97
N LEU A 131 -0.78 10.65 14.73
CA LEU A 131 0.25 9.64 14.44
C LEU A 131 0.43 8.65 15.59
N ARG A 132 0.52 9.13 16.85
CA ARG A 132 0.62 8.25 18.02
C ARG A 132 -0.59 7.31 18.15
N ALA A 133 -1.78 7.78 17.81
CA ALA A 133 -2.97 6.92 17.78
C ALA A 133 -2.87 5.86 16.67
N ARG A 134 -2.44 6.24 15.47
CA ARG A 134 -2.29 5.33 14.32
C ARG A 134 -1.22 4.26 14.52
N LEU A 135 -0.06 4.62 15.08
CA LEU A 135 1.06 3.69 15.32
C LEU A 135 0.72 2.54 16.28
N LYS A 136 -0.38 2.63 17.02
CA LYS A 136 -0.88 1.54 17.88
C LYS A 136 -1.62 0.45 17.09
N ALA A 137 -1.99 0.72 15.85
CA ALA A 137 -2.72 -0.23 15.01
C ALA A 137 -1.75 -1.22 14.35
N ASN A 138 -2.24 -2.44 14.12
CA ASN A 138 -1.55 -3.40 13.28
C ASN A 138 -2.58 -4.05 12.35
N LYS A 139 -2.38 -3.84 11.04
CA LYS A 139 -3.34 -4.23 9.99
C LYS A 139 -3.46 -5.75 9.82
N TYR A 140 -2.50 -6.53 10.29
CA TYR A 140 -2.63 -7.99 10.35
C TYR A 140 -3.84 -8.41 11.20
N TYR A 141 -4.05 -7.84 12.39
CA TYR A 141 -5.17 -8.23 13.24
C TYR A 141 -6.53 -7.77 12.67
N GLU A 142 -6.53 -6.79 11.77
CA GLU A 142 -7.74 -6.28 11.13
C GLU A 142 -8.12 -7.06 9.87
N TYR A 143 -7.15 -7.35 9.00
CA TYR A 143 -7.39 -7.91 7.66
C TYR A 143 -6.75 -9.28 7.43
N GLN A 144 -6.00 -9.82 8.40
CA GLN A 144 -5.18 -11.04 8.29
C GLN A 144 -4.13 -10.96 7.18
N GLU A 145 -3.67 -9.75 6.93
CA GLU A 145 -2.62 -9.46 5.96
C GLU A 145 -1.26 -9.61 6.64
N ARG A 146 -0.70 -10.83 6.53
CA ARG A 146 0.54 -11.24 7.21
C ARG A 146 1.72 -10.32 6.94
N GLN A 147 1.77 -9.70 5.76
CA GLN A 147 2.85 -8.76 5.40
C GLN A 147 3.00 -7.60 6.42
N TYR A 148 1.91 -7.17 7.05
CA TYR A 148 1.95 -6.10 8.05
C TYR A 148 2.30 -6.57 9.47
N LYS A 149 2.32 -7.89 9.74
CA LYS A 149 2.35 -8.45 11.09
C LYS A 149 3.57 -8.02 11.90
N HIS A 150 4.74 -8.00 11.26
CA HIS A 150 6.04 -7.80 11.89
C HIS A 150 6.69 -6.45 11.58
N ILE A 151 5.96 -5.53 10.93
CA ILE A 151 6.49 -4.20 10.65
C ILE A 151 6.59 -3.42 11.96
N ARG A 152 7.77 -2.89 12.26
CA ARG A 152 7.97 -1.92 13.35
C ARG A 152 7.28 -0.60 12.97
N PRO A 153 6.28 -0.12 13.73
CA PRO A 153 5.59 1.12 13.39
C PRO A 153 6.52 2.33 13.46
N GLY A 154 6.56 3.10 12.38
CA GLY A 154 7.30 4.34 12.23
C GLY A 154 6.59 5.31 11.28
N VAL A 155 7.21 6.47 11.08
CA VAL A 155 6.70 7.58 10.28
C VAL A 155 7.70 7.92 9.19
N LEU A 156 7.18 8.08 7.98
CA LEU A 156 7.90 8.51 6.80
C LEU A 156 7.31 9.85 6.34
N VAL A 157 8.17 10.82 6.11
CA VAL A 157 7.84 12.12 5.52
C VAL A 157 8.52 12.18 4.17
N GLU A 158 7.74 12.38 3.12
CA GLU A 158 8.22 12.47 1.74
C GLU A 158 7.89 13.84 1.17
N ARG A 159 8.70 14.29 0.21
CA ARG A 159 8.37 15.46 -0.60
C ARG A 159 7.02 15.26 -1.29
N PHE A 160 6.23 16.33 -1.39
CA PHE A 160 5.01 16.30 -2.17
C PHE A 160 5.35 16.14 -3.65
N VAL A 161 4.71 15.17 -4.34
CA VAL A 161 4.95 14.91 -5.76
C VAL A 161 3.94 15.72 -6.57
N GLU A 162 4.44 16.66 -7.34
CA GLU A 162 3.70 17.46 -8.31
C GLU A 162 4.55 17.51 -9.58
N ILE A 163 4.02 17.00 -10.70
CA ILE A 163 4.72 17.04 -11.99
C ILE A 163 4.46 18.42 -12.61
N ASP A 164 3.18 18.71 -12.82
CA ASP A 164 2.67 20.03 -13.18
C ASP A 164 1.69 20.52 -12.10
N PRO A 165 1.52 21.85 -11.93
CA PRO A 165 0.56 22.41 -10.98
C PRO A 165 -0.84 21.80 -11.11
N GLY A 166 -1.31 21.15 -10.04
CA GLY A 166 -2.64 20.51 -10.02
C GLY A 166 -2.75 19.18 -10.76
N SER A 167 -1.66 18.65 -11.33
CA SER A 167 -1.65 17.34 -11.99
C SER A 167 -1.73 16.18 -10.98
N VAL A 168 -2.38 15.10 -11.38
CA VAL A 168 -2.36 13.83 -10.64
C VAL A 168 -1.34 12.92 -11.31
N PRO A 169 -0.35 12.38 -10.56
CA PRO A 169 0.62 11.45 -11.13
C PRO A 169 -0.05 10.24 -11.79
N VAL A 170 0.51 9.84 -12.94
CA VAL A 170 0.13 8.60 -13.61
C VAL A 170 0.45 7.42 -12.71
N GLU A 171 -0.51 6.51 -12.53
CA GLU A 171 -0.29 5.29 -11.77
C GLU A 171 -0.13 4.10 -12.71
N ILE A 172 0.94 3.35 -12.49
CA ILE A 172 1.25 2.12 -13.24
C ILE A 172 1.09 0.94 -12.29
N LYS A 173 0.31 -0.07 -12.69
CA LYS A 173 0.27 -1.37 -12.01
C LYS A 173 0.79 -2.45 -12.94
N VAL A 174 1.87 -3.10 -12.52
CA VAL A 174 2.48 -4.21 -13.24
C VAL A 174 2.02 -5.51 -12.60
N ASN A 175 1.28 -6.32 -13.35
CA ASN A 175 0.86 -7.65 -12.91
C ASN A 175 1.84 -8.68 -13.47
N CYS A 176 2.58 -9.31 -12.56
CA CYS A 176 3.57 -10.32 -12.92
C CYS A 176 2.99 -11.73 -12.72
N PHE A 177 3.20 -12.60 -13.72
CA PHE A 177 2.84 -14.01 -13.67
C PHE A 177 4.09 -14.83 -13.97
N GLU A 178 4.40 -15.79 -13.10
CA GLU A 178 5.59 -16.64 -13.22
C GLU A 178 6.90 -15.83 -13.35
N GLY A 179 6.95 -14.69 -12.65
CA GLY A 179 8.12 -13.79 -12.65
C GLY A 179 8.19 -12.80 -13.81
N ALA A 180 7.31 -12.89 -14.81
CA ALA A 180 7.30 -11.98 -15.96
C ALA A 180 6.14 -10.98 -15.92
N PRO A 181 6.34 -9.70 -16.28
CA PRO A 181 5.25 -8.73 -16.42
C PRO A 181 4.35 -9.15 -17.61
N ARG A 182 3.06 -9.37 -17.37
CA ARG A 182 2.12 -9.74 -18.45
C ARG A 182 1.08 -8.68 -18.74
N VAL A 183 0.69 -7.92 -17.72
CA VAL A 183 -0.32 -6.88 -17.86
C VAL A 183 0.12 -5.64 -17.10
N ILE A 184 0.38 -4.57 -17.84
CA ILE A 184 0.66 -3.23 -17.34
C ILE A 184 -0.63 -2.42 -17.45
N GLN A 185 -1.19 -2.03 -16.31
CA GLN A 185 -2.34 -1.14 -16.26
C GLN A 185 -1.85 0.29 -16.02
N VAL A 186 -2.18 1.18 -16.93
CA VAL A 186 -1.95 2.62 -16.78
C VAL A 186 -3.24 3.29 -16.36
N ILE A 187 -3.18 4.10 -15.30
CA ILE A 187 -4.32 4.80 -14.70
C ILE A 187 -4.03 6.29 -14.70
N LEU A 188 -4.93 7.05 -15.31
CA LEU A 188 -4.89 8.51 -15.42
C LEU A 188 -5.98 9.13 -14.55
N ASP A 189 -5.74 10.36 -14.09
CA ASP A 189 -6.72 11.21 -13.41
C ASP A 189 -7.44 10.51 -12.25
N ARG A 190 -6.69 9.76 -11.42
CA ARG A 190 -7.22 8.84 -10.40
C ARG A 190 -8.28 9.48 -9.48
N PHE A 191 -8.12 10.75 -9.15
CA PHE A 191 -9.01 11.49 -8.24
C PHE A 191 -10.07 12.34 -8.94
N GLY A 192 -10.03 12.41 -10.28
CA GLY A 192 -11.02 13.08 -11.11
C GLY A 192 -11.76 12.06 -11.97
N ARG A 193 -11.80 12.32 -13.28
CA ARG A 193 -12.37 11.39 -14.25
C ARG A 193 -11.38 10.26 -14.55
N ARG A 194 -11.35 9.26 -13.67
CA ARG A 194 -10.41 8.13 -13.76
C ARG A 194 -10.53 7.40 -15.10
N ARG A 195 -9.44 7.37 -15.85
CA ARG A 195 -9.29 6.61 -17.10
C ARG A 195 -8.23 5.53 -16.95
N GLN A 196 -8.28 4.49 -17.78
CA GLN A 196 -7.28 3.42 -17.77
C GLN A 196 -7.09 2.74 -19.12
N ALA A 197 -5.86 2.26 -19.36
CA ALA A 197 -5.52 1.39 -20.46
C ALA A 197 -4.66 0.22 -19.96
N PHE A 198 -4.62 -0.86 -20.74
CA PHE A 198 -3.86 -2.07 -20.43
C PHE A 198 -2.90 -2.36 -21.57
N TYR A 199 -1.69 -2.77 -21.22
CA TYR A 199 -0.59 -3.03 -22.14
C TYR A 199 0.13 -4.31 -21.76
N ASP A 200 0.80 -4.93 -22.73
CA ASP A 200 1.82 -5.94 -22.46
C ASP A 200 3.18 -5.29 -22.12
N GLU A 201 4.20 -6.11 -21.91
CA GLU A 201 5.56 -5.66 -21.59
C GLU A 201 6.25 -4.87 -22.71
N THR A 202 5.75 -4.98 -23.95
CA THR A 202 6.23 -4.23 -25.13
C THR A 202 5.47 -2.93 -25.36
N TRP A 203 4.60 -2.54 -24.41
CA TRP A 203 3.69 -1.40 -24.53
C TRP A 203 2.67 -1.52 -25.67
N ARG A 204 2.38 -2.75 -26.13
CA ARG A 204 1.26 -2.98 -27.04
C ARG A 204 -0.04 -3.05 -26.25
N ARG A 205 -1.03 -2.28 -26.68
CA ARG A 205 -2.35 -2.20 -26.03
C ARG A 205 -3.06 -3.55 -26.06
N LEU A 206 -3.52 -3.99 -24.91
CA LEU A 206 -4.30 -5.22 -24.75
C LEU A 206 -5.81 -4.92 -24.91
N PRO A 207 -6.59 -5.83 -25.50
CA PRO A 207 -8.04 -5.70 -25.65
C PRO A 207 -8.75 -6.03 -24.32
N MET A 208 -8.43 -5.25 -23.28
CA MET A 208 -8.95 -5.44 -21.93
C MET A 208 -9.65 -4.17 -21.44
N HIS A 209 -10.69 -4.38 -20.64
CA HIS A 209 -11.41 -3.31 -19.97
C HIS A 209 -11.51 -3.62 -18.48
N GLY A 210 -11.74 -2.58 -17.69
CA GLY A 210 -12.06 -2.75 -16.28
C GLY A 210 -13.12 -1.72 -15.89
N ARG A 211 -13.21 -1.41 -14.60
CA ARG A 211 -14.30 -0.57 -14.09
C ARG A 211 -14.20 0.92 -14.42
N ALA A 212 -13.01 1.40 -14.80
CA ALA A 212 -12.81 2.80 -15.15
C ALA A 212 -12.88 2.98 -16.67
N GLU A 213 -13.16 4.21 -17.10
CA GLU A 213 -13.29 4.56 -18.51
C GLU A 213 -12.00 4.23 -19.28
N PRO A 214 -12.08 3.84 -20.57
CA PRO A 214 -10.91 3.64 -21.39
C PRO A 214 -10.10 4.94 -21.53
N ALA A 215 -8.79 4.86 -21.32
CA ALA A 215 -7.88 5.91 -21.75
C ALA A 215 -7.61 5.77 -23.26
N GLU A 216 -7.34 6.92 -23.89
CA GLU A 216 -6.76 6.98 -25.22
C GLU A 216 -5.38 6.29 -25.22
N PRO A 217 -4.91 5.80 -26.39
CA PRO A 217 -3.56 5.25 -26.49
C PRO A 217 -2.54 6.27 -26.01
N LEU A 218 -1.68 5.86 -25.08
CA LEU A 218 -0.45 6.59 -24.80
C LEU A 218 0.36 6.72 -26.11
N PRO A 219 1.02 7.88 -26.32
CA PRO A 219 1.91 8.07 -27.46
C PRO A 219 3.06 7.07 -27.48
#